data_AF-A0A413CWZ9-F1
#
_entry.id   AF-A0A413CWZ9-F1
#
_cell.length_a   1.000
_cell.length_b   1.000
_cell.length_c   1.000
_cell.angle_alpha   90.00
_cell.angle_beta   90.00
_cell.angle_gamma   90.00
#
_symmetry.space_group_name_H-M   'P 1'
#
loop_
_entity.id
_entity.type
_entity.pdbx_description
1 polymer ?
#
loop_
_entity_poly.entity_id
_entity_poly.type
_entity_poly.pdbx_seq_one_letter_code
_entity_poly.pdbx_strand_id
1 'polypeptide(L)'
;MSKWVQRTYGVNFSEYFTQKNILFKTSLRRAQFELAMKGNPTMLIWLGKQYLGQNERTEVKFNASEVNAINKDMITNVAKERDLKDFE
;
A
#
# COMPACT_ATOMS: atom_id res chain seq x y z
N MET A 1 11.86 -6.73 -31.71
CA MET A 1 11.16 -7.72 -30.87
C MET A 1 9.72 -7.98 -31.31
N SER A 2 8.86 -6.97 -31.53
CA SER A 2 7.44 -7.19 -31.87
C SER A 2 7.20 -7.88 -33.22
N LYS A 3 8.00 -7.57 -34.25
CA LYS A 3 7.86 -8.14 -35.61
C LYS A 3 7.97 -9.67 -35.66
N TRP A 4 8.84 -10.26 -34.84
CA TRP A 4 8.98 -11.72 -34.76
C TRP A 4 7.74 -12.35 -34.11
N VAL A 5 7.25 -11.79 -33.01
CA VAL A 5 6.04 -12.28 -32.35
C VAL A 5 4.82 -12.20 -33.27
N GLN A 6 4.68 -11.10 -34.01
CA GLN A 6 3.58 -10.95 -34.97
C GLN A 6 3.67 -11.96 -36.13
N ARG A 7 4.88 -12.26 -36.63
CA ARG A 7 5.08 -13.27 -37.68
C ARG A 7 4.81 -14.70 -37.18
N THR A 8 5.22 -15.01 -35.96
CA THR A 8 5.18 -16.38 -35.41
C THR A 8 3.84 -16.73 -34.76
N TYR A 9 3.22 -15.76 -34.08
CA TYR A 9 2.02 -15.97 -33.27
C TYR A 9 0.80 -15.16 -33.75
N GLY A 10 0.94 -14.32 -34.77
CA GLY A 10 -0.17 -13.52 -35.33
C GLY A 10 -0.70 -12.41 -34.43
N VAL A 11 -0.12 -12.23 -33.24
CA VAL A 11 -0.57 -11.25 -32.24
C VAL A 11 0.49 -10.18 -31.99
N ASN A 12 0.07 -9.05 -31.42
CA ASN A 12 1.02 -8.04 -30.98
C ASN A 12 1.80 -8.53 -29.74
N PHE A 13 2.99 -7.97 -29.53
CA PHE A 13 3.86 -8.32 -28.40
C PHE A 13 3.17 -8.16 -27.04
N SER A 14 2.38 -7.10 -26.85
CA SER A 14 1.68 -6.85 -25.59
C SER A 14 0.67 -7.96 -25.26
N GLU A 15 -0.05 -8.44 -26.27
CA GLU A 15 -1.04 -9.50 -26.12
C GLU A 15 -0.34 -10.84 -25.85
N TYR A 16 0.69 -11.17 -26.62
CA TYR A 16 1.54 -12.33 -26.37
C TYR A 16 2.16 -12.32 -24.96
N PHE A 17 2.67 -11.17 -24.52
CA PHE A 17 3.23 -11.01 -23.19
C PHE A 17 2.18 -11.25 -22.12
N THR A 18 0.98 -10.67 -22.25
CA THR A 18 -0.12 -10.89 -21.31
C THR A 18 -0.49 -12.36 -21.20
N GLN A 19 -0.63 -13.06 -22.34
CA GLN A 19 -0.92 -14.50 -22.37
C GLN A 19 0.14 -15.32 -21.61
N LYS A 20 1.43 -15.06 -21.85
CA LYS A 20 2.52 -15.80 -21.21
C LYS A 20 2.73 -15.39 -19.74
N ASN A 21 2.44 -14.15 -19.38
CA ASN A 21 2.60 -13.63 -18.03
C ASN A 21 1.66 -14.30 -17.02
N ILE A 22 0.48 -14.75 -17.44
CA ILE A 22 -0.45 -15.50 -16.57
C ILE A 22 0.19 -16.81 -16.09
N LEU A 23 0.81 -17.55 -17.00
CA LEU A 23 1.51 -18.80 -16.69
C LEU A 23 2.73 -18.53 -15.80
N PHE A 24 3.53 -17.52 -16.16
CA PHE A 24 4.69 -17.10 -15.39
C PHE A 24 4.32 -16.75 -13.93
N LYS A 25 3.28 -15.92 -13.72
CA LYS A 25 2.80 -15.55 -12.38
C LYS A 25 2.37 -16.77 -11.58
N THR A 26 1.80 -17.78 -12.22
CA THR A 26 1.38 -19.01 -11.54
C THR A 26 2.58 -19.84 -11.08
N SER A 27 3.61 -20.00 -11.92
CA SER A 27 4.85 -20.67 -11.53
C SER A 27 5.59 -19.91 -10.42
N LEU A 28 5.64 -18.58 -10.51
CA LEU A 28 6.25 -17.74 -9.47
C LEU A 28 5.54 -17.90 -8.12
N ARG A 29 4.19 -17.89 -8.11
CA ARG A 29 3.42 -18.15 -6.88
C ARG A 29 3.79 -19.51 -6.28
N ARG A 30 3.85 -20.58 -7.07
CA ARG A 30 4.24 -21.91 -6.56
C ARG A 30 5.61 -21.88 -5.90
N ALA A 31 6.61 -21.30 -6.56
CA ALA A 31 7.95 -21.18 -6.01
C ALA A 31 7.98 -20.35 -4.71
N GLN A 32 7.20 -19.26 -4.64
CA GLN A 32 7.06 -18.45 -3.43
C GLN A 32 6.43 -19.25 -2.27
N PHE A 33 5.38 -20.03 -2.53
CA PHE A 33 4.78 -20.92 -1.53
C PHE A 33 5.76 -21.98 -1.03
N GLU A 34 6.50 -22.63 -1.93
CA GLU A 34 7.54 -23.59 -1.54
C GLU A 34 8.64 -22.95 -0.70
N LEU A 35 9.11 -21.75 -1.08
CA LEU A 35 10.10 -21.00 -0.32
C LEU A 35 9.60 -20.63 1.09
N ALA A 36 8.32 -20.28 1.22
CA ALA A 36 7.69 -20.05 2.51
C ALA A 36 7.73 -21.31 3.38
N MET A 37 7.32 -22.45 2.81
CA MET A 37 7.30 -23.74 3.52
C MET A 37 8.69 -24.24 3.90
N LYS A 38 9.74 -23.84 3.16
CA LYS A 38 11.15 -24.07 3.54
C LYS A 38 11.62 -23.23 4.73
N GLY A 39 10.75 -22.40 5.31
CA GLY A 39 11.03 -21.63 6.51
C GLY A 39 11.39 -20.17 6.25
N ASN A 40 11.03 -19.58 5.10
CA ASN A 40 11.21 -18.15 4.90
C ASN A 40 10.15 -17.35 5.70
N PRO A 41 10.54 -16.64 6.78
CA PRO A 41 9.58 -16.01 7.69
C PRO A 41 8.82 -14.86 7.03
N THR A 42 9.48 -14.07 6.19
CA THR A 42 8.87 -12.95 5.46
C THR A 42 7.74 -13.44 4.56
N MET A 43 7.97 -14.53 3.83
CA MET A 43 6.96 -15.09 2.95
C MET A 43 5.81 -15.74 3.73
N LEU A 44 6.11 -16.40 4.86
CA LEU A 44 5.08 -16.93 5.76
C LEU A 44 4.16 -15.82 6.30
N ILE A 45 4.74 -14.71 6.77
CA ILE A 45 3.98 -13.54 7.23
C ILE A 45 3.14 -12.97 6.09
N TRP A 46 3.73 -12.79 4.91
CA TRP A 46 3.02 -12.25 3.75
C TRP A 46 1.84 -13.15 3.33
N LEU A 47 2.06 -14.46 3.22
CA LEU A 47 1.00 -15.42 2.89
C LEU A 47 -0.08 -15.48 3.98
N GLY A 48 0.31 -15.39 5.25
CA GLY A 48 -0.64 -15.28 6.37
C GLY A 48 -1.55 -14.06 6.25
N LYS A 49 -1.01 -12.92 5.83
CA LYS A 49 -1.82 -11.73 5.55
C LYS A 49 -2.79 -11.94 4.38
N GLN A 50 -2.29 -12.47 3.26
CA GLN A 50 -3.09 -12.58 2.04
C GLN A 50 -4.16 -13.67 2.09
N TYR A 51 -3.87 -14.81 2.71
CA TYR A 51 -4.73 -16.00 2.65
C TYR A 51 -5.41 -16.34 3.98
N LEU A 52 -4.87 -15.88 5.11
CA LEU A 52 -5.39 -16.21 6.44
C LEU A 52 -6.03 -15.01 7.16
N GLY A 53 -6.13 -13.86 6.50
CA GLY A 53 -6.73 -12.65 7.07
C GLY A 53 -5.93 -12.06 8.24
N GLN A 54 -4.65 -12.39 8.37
CA GLN A 54 -3.80 -11.81 9.39
C GLN A 54 -3.57 -10.33 9.08
N ASN A 55 -3.78 -9.47 10.06
CA ASN A 55 -3.55 -8.05 9.93
C ASN A 55 -2.50 -7.58 10.94
N GLU A 56 -1.67 -6.63 10.53
CA GLU A 56 -0.81 -5.91 11.47
C GLU A 56 -1.68 -4.89 12.20
N ARG A 57 -1.76 -5.03 13.53
CA ARG A 57 -2.41 -4.02 14.37
C ARG A 57 -1.43 -2.89 14.61
N THR A 58 -1.64 -1.75 13.95
CA THR A 58 -0.95 -0.51 14.28
C THR A 58 -1.69 0.18 15.41
N GLU A 59 -1.16 0.12 16.62
CA GLU A 59 -1.65 0.95 17.72
C GLU A 59 -1.19 2.39 17.49
N VAL A 60 -2.09 3.22 16.96
CA VAL A 60 -1.86 4.67 16.89
C VAL A 60 -2.16 5.25 18.26
N LYS A 61 -1.11 5.56 19.03
CA LYS A 61 -1.25 6.29 20.29
C LYS A 61 -1.62 7.74 19.99
N PHE A 62 -2.91 8.05 20.03
CA PHE A 62 -3.39 9.42 19.94
C PHE A 62 -3.25 10.11 21.29
N ASN A 63 -2.32 11.06 21.42
CA ASN A 63 -2.18 11.85 22.63
C ASN A 63 -3.13 13.06 22.58
N ALA A 64 -4.33 12.90 23.13
CA ALA A 64 -5.34 13.96 23.17
C ALA A 64 -4.86 15.23 23.91
N SER A 65 -3.89 15.10 24.84
CA SER A 65 -3.38 16.24 25.60
C SER A 65 -2.57 17.22 24.73
N GLU A 66 -1.80 16.71 23.77
CA GLU A 66 -0.99 17.52 22.85
C GLU A 66 -1.87 18.30 21.86
N VAL A 67 -2.91 17.65 21.34
CA VAL A 67 -3.89 18.27 20.42
C VAL A 67 -4.68 19.39 21.11
N ASN A 68 -5.07 19.18 22.37
CA ASN A 68 -5.78 20.20 23.15
C ASN A 68 -4.89 21.42 23.45
N ALA A 69 -3.58 21.23 23.65
CA ALA A 69 -2.65 22.34 23.86
C ALA A 69 -2.45 23.18 22.59
N ILE A 70 -2.34 22.55 21.42
CA ILE A 70 -2.25 23.23 20.11
C ILE A 70 -3.52 24.03 19.82
N ASN A 71 -4.69 23.42 20.01
CA ASN A 71 -5.96 24.10 19.79
C ASN A 71 -6.12 25.33 20.70
N LYS A 72 -5.66 25.25 21.95
CA LYS A 72 -5.68 26.37 22.88
C LYS A 72 -4.78 27.51 22.41
N ASP A 73 -3.56 27.22 21.97
CA ASP A 73 -2.61 28.23 21.47
C ASP A 73 -3.17 28.96 20.24
N MET A 74 -3.73 28.21 19.29
CA MET A 74 -4.37 28.76 18.09
C MET A 74 -5.55 29.69 18.43
N ILE A 75 -6.41 29.30 19.37
CA ILE A 75 -7.53 30.14 19.83
C ILE A 75 -7.00 31.42 20.50
N THR A 76 -5.97 31.32 21.34
CA THR A 76 -5.39 32.50 22.00
C THR A 76 -4.72 33.45 21.03
N ASN A 77 -4.13 32.96 19.93
CA ASN A 77 -3.50 33.82 18.93
C ASN A 77 -4.56 34.50 18.05
N VAL A 78 -5.62 33.79 17.64
CA VAL A 78 -6.78 34.37 16.95
C VAL A 78 -7.51 35.41 17.81
N ALA A 79 -7.61 35.20 19.12
CA ALA A 79 -8.23 36.14 20.04
C ALA A 79 -7.41 37.44 20.23
N LYS A 80 -6.09 37.40 20.02
CA LYS A 80 -5.21 38.59 20.08
C LYS A 80 -5.29 39.45 18.81
N GLU A 81 -5.62 38.85 17.67
CA GLU A 81 -5.72 39.53 16.38
C GLU A 81 -7.05 40.27 16.17
N ARG A 82 -8.07 39.98 17.00
CA ARG A 82 -9.37 40.65 16.96
C ARG A 82 -9.36 41.86 17.90
N ASP A 83 -9.34 43.08 17.36
CA ASP A 83 -9.52 44.30 18.16
C ASP A 83 -11.01 44.48 18.46
N LEU A 84 -11.36 45.07 19.62
CA LEU A 84 -12.74 45.31 20.01
C LEU A 84 -13.47 46.25 19.01
N LYS A 85 -12.68 47.00 18.23
CA LYS A 85 -13.11 47.91 17.17
C LYS A 85 -13.56 47.22 15.89
N ASP A 86 -13.31 45.92 15.73
CA ASP A 86 -13.72 45.14 14.55
C ASP A 86 -15.19 44.65 14.64
N PHE A 87 -15.88 44.94 15.76
CA PHE A 87 -17.25 44.51 16.04
C PHE A 87 -18.26 45.68 16.10
N GLU A 88 -17.85 46.91 15.76
CA GLU A 88 -18.73 48.07 15.58
C GLU A 88 -18.98 48.37 14.09
#